data_AF-A0A836GTL0-F1
#
_entry.id   AF-A0A836GTL0-F1
#
_cell.length_a   1.000
_cell.length_b   1.000
_cell.length_c   1.000
_cell.angle_alpha   90.00
_cell.angle_beta   90.00
_cell.angle_gamma   90.00
#
_symmetry.space_group_name_H-M   'P 1'
#
loop_
_entity.id
_entity.type
_entity.pdbx_description
1 polymer ?
#
loop_
_entity_poly.entity_id
_entity_poly.type
_entity_poly.pdbx_seq_one_letter_code
_entity_poly.pdbx_strand_id
1 'polypeptide(L)'
;MKFMDVVLASETAVIIAVIATVPYTEIDWKAYMEEVEGFLGGELNYYNLKGGTGPLVYPAGFVWVYSSLYLLTKKGEAILFAQWIYAGVYLVTLAMVLRFYTRAGLSWKAMIPLLLSKRIRSLYVLRLFNDCWAMLFLFAAVTFIADRPGDATKRSRQWFRGCLCFSIAVSIKMNVLLFAPGMLYVMLRTLPLRRVASYLLLCAAWQVTAGLPFLAYHYKAYISKSFEFGRVFSHRWSVNYQFLDAEVFEKPEFGKVLLAMTVSTWVLLWRTRWASRTYLTDAEAHVLHPVIADTRRQNTFARCSATKDEEMAEKKAQEQAVYVSTLLTFFEANLIGVIFARSIHYQFYTWFFYTLPFLFAYTTCPRLLQLLSFALIRHGFEVYPPTATTAMLLQGGFALALFALLFSGNDAPKAAASGNAQRTTHAERRLGQAQVTDSASGEQ
;
A
#
# COMPACT_ATOMS: atom_id res chain seq x y z
N MET A 1 -27.78 1.91 2.52
CA MET A 1 -26.57 1.58 1.73
C MET A 1 -25.35 1.56 2.65
N LYS A 2 -24.40 0.64 2.45
CA LYS A 2 -23.15 0.66 3.21
C LYS A 2 -22.35 1.89 2.76
N PHE A 3 -21.59 2.52 3.66
CA PHE A 3 -20.79 3.73 3.35
C PHE A 3 -19.91 3.56 2.09
N MET A 4 -19.33 2.37 1.91
CA MET A 4 -18.53 2.03 0.74
C MET A 4 -19.32 2.15 -0.58
N ASP A 5 -20.58 1.69 -0.61
CA ASP A 5 -21.42 1.73 -1.81
C ASP A 5 -21.72 3.19 -2.17
N VAL A 6 -21.99 4.04 -1.17
CA VAL A 6 -22.21 5.48 -1.35
C VAL A 6 -20.95 6.13 -1.91
N VAL A 7 -19.79 5.86 -1.33
CA VAL A 7 -18.51 6.44 -1.80
C VAL A 7 -18.22 6.04 -3.23
N LEU A 8 -18.36 4.75 -3.59
CA LEU A 8 -18.11 4.29 -4.96
C LEU A 8 -19.10 4.91 -5.97
N ALA A 9 -20.38 5.04 -5.60
CA ALA A 9 -21.37 5.69 -6.44
C ALA A 9 -21.06 7.18 -6.63
N SER A 10 -20.71 7.90 -5.56
CA SER A 10 -20.31 9.31 -5.61
C SER A 10 -19.05 9.51 -6.46
N GLU A 11 -18.02 8.69 -6.27
CA GLU A 11 -16.80 8.77 -7.06
C GLU A 11 -17.02 8.40 -8.53
N THR A 12 -17.94 7.48 -8.82
CA THR A 12 -18.34 7.18 -10.20
C THR A 12 -18.94 8.43 -10.86
N ALA A 13 -19.88 9.10 -10.19
CA ALA A 13 -20.48 10.34 -10.69
C ALA A 13 -19.43 11.45 -10.88
N VAL A 14 -18.50 11.62 -9.92
CA VAL A 14 -17.40 12.59 -10.02
C VAL A 14 -16.49 12.28 -11.21
N ILE A 15 -16.09 11.02 -11.41
CA ILE A 15 -15.23 10.63 -12.54
C ILE A 15 -15.93 10.84 -13.88
N ILE A 16 -17.22 10.49 -13.98
CA ILE A 16 -18.02 10.78 -15.18
C ILE A 16 -18.03 12.29 -15.47
N ALA A 17 -18.30 13.12 -14.44
CA ALA A 17 -18.29 14.56 -14.59
C ALA A 17 -16.90 15.09 -15.01
N VAL A 18 -15.81 14.58 -14.41
CA VAL A 18 -14.44 14.97 -14.76
C VAL A 18 -14.13 14.63 -16.21
N ILE A 19 -14.44 13.42 -16.67
CA ILE A 19 -14.22 13.02 -18.07
C ILE A 19 -15.05 13.87 -19.03
N ALA A 20 -16.28 14.22 -18.66
CA ALA A 20 -17.17 15.02 -19.51
C ALA A 20 -16.81 16.52 -19.56
N THR A 21 -16.18 17.07 -18.50
CA THR A 21 -16.05 18.53 -18.33
C THR A 21 -14.61 19.03 -18.28
N VAL A 22 -13.64 18.18 -17.95
CA VAL A 22 -12.23 18.60 -17.80
C VAL A 22 -11.42 18.09 -18.99
N PRO A 23 -10.72 18.98 -19.73
CA PRO A 23 -9.88 18.57 -20.85
C PRO A 23 -8.80 17.56 -20.44
N TYR A 24 -8.60 16.57 -21.29
CA TYR A 24 -7.46 15.66 -21.21
C TYR A 24 -6.14 16.43 -21.22
N THR A 25 -5.17 16.00 -20.41
CA THR A 25 -3.84 16.62 -20.34
C THR A 25 -2.78 15.56 -20.66
N GLU A 26 -2.23 15.65 -21.86
CA GLU A 26 -1.13 14.79 -22.30
C GLU A 26 0.14 15.06 -21.48
N ILE A 27 0.76 13.99 -20.98
CA ILE A 27 2.09 14.05 -20.34
C ILE A 27 2.94 12.89 -20.87
N ASP A 28 2.52 11.66 -20.59
CA ASP A 28 3.29 10.46 -20.92
C ASP A 28 2.54 9.46 -21.81
N TRP A 29 1.23 9.63 -22.05
CA TRP A 29 0.43 8.63 -22.76
C TRP A 29 0.95 8.39 -24.17
N LYS A 30 1.22 9.45 -24.94
CA LYS A 30 1.83 9.34 -26.27
C LYS A 30 3.19 8.65 -26.23
N ALA A 31 4.04 9.03 -25.28
CA ALA A 31 5.33 8.39 -25.12
C ALA A 31 5.19 6.89 -24.82
N TYR A 32 4.23 6.50 -23.98
CA TYR A 32 3.95 5.09 -23.72
C TYR A 32 3.50 4.34 -24.98
N MET A 33 2.69 4.97 -25.84
CA MET A 33 2.27 4.36 -27.11
C MET A 33 3.44 4.19 -28.09
N GLU A 34 4.30 5.21 -28.21
CA GLU A 34 5.50 5.17 -29.06
C GLU A 34 6.49 4.10 -28.59
N GLU A 35 6.69 3.99 -27.27
CA GLU A 35 7.56 2.98 -26.66
C GLU A 35 7.11 1.55 -26.98
N VAL A 36 5.80 1.25 -26.87
CA VAL A 36 5.27 -0.09 -27.18
C VAL A 36 5.06 -0.32 -28.67
N GLU A 37 4.88 0.72 -29.47
CA GLU A 37 4.85 0.62 -30.93
C GLU A 37 6.18 0.08 -31.47
N GLY A 38 7.31 0.51 -30.90
CA GLY A 38 8.62 -0.05 -31.23
C GLY A 38 8.67 -1.57 -31.00
N PHE A 39 8.17 -2.04 -29.85
CA PHE A 39 8.07 -3.47 -29.55
C PHE A 39 7.13 -4.22 -30.50
N LEU A 40 5.94 -3.67 -30.77
CA LEU A 40 4.98 -4.26 -31.70
C LEU A 40 5.50 -4.28 -33.15
N GLY A 41 6.42 -3.37 -33.50
CA GLY A 41 7.17 -3.36 -34.74
C GLY A 41 8.32 -4.37 -34.82
N GLY A 42 8.56 -5.15 -33.76
CA GLY A 42 9.57 -6.20 -33.70
C GLY A 42 10.87 -5.83 -32.99
N GLU A 43 10.98 -4.64 -32.39
CA GLU A 43 12.17 -4.25 -31.64
C GLU A 43 12.21 -4.96 -30.27
N LEU A 44 13.28 -5.73 -30.02
CA LEU A 44 13.51 -6.47 -28.78
C LEU A 44 14.73 -5.96 -28.01
N ASN A 45 15.53 -5.06 -28.58
CA ASN A 45 16.59 -4.39 -27.87
C ASN A 45 16.05 -3.22 -27.06
N TYR A 46 16.04 -3.39 -25.73
CA TYR A 46 15.59 -2.36 -24.79
C TYR A 46 16.35 -1.02 -24.88
N TYR A 47 17.55 -0.98 -25.48
CA TYR A 47 18.24 0.30 -25.74
C TYR A 47 17.57 1.15 -26.83
N ASN A 48 16.79 0.52 -27.71
CA ASN A 48 16.15 1.17 -28.85
C ASN A 48 14.69 1.55 -28.57
N LEU A 49 14.06 0.93 -27.57
CA LEU A 49 12.69 1.27 -27.14
C LEU A 49 12.66 2.63 -26.44
N LYS A 50 11.98 3.61 -27.05
CA LYS A 50 11.90 4.98 -26.57
C LYS A 50 10.65 5.69 -27.13
N GLY A 51 10.19 6.71 -26.42
CA GLY A 51 9.17 7.65 -26.88
C GLY A 51 9.65 9.09 -26.74
N GLY A 52 8.74 10.05 -26.95
CA GLY A 52 9.01 11.49 -26.93
C GLY A 52 9.52 12.01 -25.59
N THR A 53 9.29 11.29 -24.49
CA THR A 53 9.77 11.63 -23.14
C THR A 53 11.06 10.91 -22.74
N GLY A 54 11.63 10.08 -23.62
CA GLY A 54 12.92 9.40 -23.42
C GLY A 54 12.86 7.88 -23.62
N PRO A 55 13.87 7.15 -23.13
CA PRO A 55 13.93 5.70 -23.25
C PRO A 55 12.88 5.01 -22.36
N LEU A 56 12.41 3.85 -22.79
CA LEU A 56 11.61 2.96 -21.96
C LEU A 56 12.45 2.47 -20.78
N VAL A 57 11.99 2.78 -19.57
CA VAL A 57 12.65 2.42 -18.30
C VAL A 57 11.79 1.53 -17.40
N TYR A 58 10.72 0.98 -17.96
CA TYR A 58 9.80 0.11 -17.24
C TYR A 58 10.10 -1.37 -17.53
N PRO A 59 9.89 -2.29 -16.59
CA PRO A 59 10.04 -3.70 -16.88
C PRO A 59 8.96 -4.22 -17.84
N ALA A 60 9.12 -5.44 -18.33
CA ALA A 60 8.34 -5.95 -19.47
C ALA A 60 6.82 -6.02 -19.21
N GLY A 61 6.37 -6.07 -17.95
CA GLY A 61 4.95 -5.99 -17.63
C GLY A 61 4.30 -4.70 -18.12
N PHE A 62 5.03 -3.59 -18.14
CA PHE A 62 4.58 -2.34 -18.78
C PHE A 62 4.33 -2.56 -20.27
N VAL A 63 5.29 -3.18 -20.97
CA VAL A 63 5.18 -3.43 -22.42
C VAL A 63 3.93 -4.24 -22.73
N TRP A 64 3.65 -5.29 -21.95
CA TRP A 64 2.45 -6.12 -22.16
C TRP A 64 1.13 -5.37 -21.88
N VAL A 65 1.06 -4.60 -20.79
CA VAL A 65 -0.11 -3.79 -20.46
C VAL A 65 -0.36 -2.75 -21.54
N TYR A 66 0.68 -1.99 -21.91
CA TYR A 66 0.55 -0.89 -22.85
C TYR A 66 0.42 -1.35 -24.30
N SER A 67 0.96 -2.50 -24.69
CA SER A 67 0.65 -3.12 -25.99
C SER A 67 -0.83 -3.46 -26.11
N SER A 68 -1.43 -3.99 -25.03
CA SER A 68 -2.87 -4.28 -24.98
C SER A 68 -3.68 -3.00 -25.11
N LEU A 69 -3.29 -1.94 -24.39
CA LEU A 69 -3.94 -0.63 -24.48
C LEU A 69 -3.78 0.01 -25.87
N TYR A 70 -2.59 -0.06 -26.46
CA TYR A 70 -2.29 0.44 -27.81
C TYR A 70 -3.25 -0.19 -28.83
N LEU A 71 -3.41 -1.52 -28.80
CA LEU A 71 -4.33 -2.22 -29.72
C LEU A 71 -5.80 -1.86 -29.47
N LEU A 72 -6.22 -1.81 -28.21
CA LEU A 72 -7.62 -1.50 -27.83
C LEU A 72 -8.03 -0.06 -28.14
N THR A 73 -7.07 0.88 -28.12
CA THR A 73 -7.34 2.32 -28.22
C THR A 73 -7.00 2.89 -29.59
N LYS A 74 -6.95 2.06 -30.63
CA LYS A 74 -6.55 2.47 -32.00
C LYS A 74 -5.20 3.21 -31.96
N LYS A 75 -4.16 2.51 -31.49
CA LYS A 75 -2.80 3.03 -31.34
C LYS A 75 -2.66 4.21 -30.35
N GLY A 76 -3.60 4.32 -29.41
CA GLY A 76 -3.63 5.41 -28.44
C GLY A 76 -4.44 6.64 -28.85
N GLU A 77 -5.04 6.66 -30.04
CA GLU A 77 -5.84 7.80 -30.52
C GLU A 77 -7.21 7.89 -29.84
N ALA A 78 -7.79 6.76 -29.42
CA ALA A 78 -9.08 6.71 -28.74
C ALA A 78 -8.96 7.10 -27.26
N ILE A 79 -8.56 8.35 -26.99
CA ILE A 79 -8.30 8.87 -25.64
C ILE A 79 -9.52 8.71 -24.73
N LEU A 80 -10.72 9.06 -25.20
CA LEU A 80 -11.94 8.94 -24.38
C LEU A 80 -12.16 7.48 -23.92
N PHE A 81 -11.90 6.51 -24.79
CA PHE A 81 -12.00 5.10 -24.43
C PHE A 81 -10.93 4.71 -23.39
N ALA A 82 -9.70 5.19 -23.54
CA ALA A 82 -8.65 5.02 -22.54
C ALA A 82 -9.04 5.62 -21.18
N GLN A 83 -9.66 6.81 -21.15
CA GLN A 83 -10.15 7.43 -19.91
C GLN A 83 -11.18 6.56 -19.19
N TRP A 84 -12.09 5.91 -19.93
CA TRP A 84 -13.05 4.96 -19.34
C TRP A 84 -12.40 3.69 -18.80
N ILE A 85 -11.38 3.16 -19.49
CA ILE A 85 -10.58 2.04 -18.95
C ILE A 85 -9.93 2.46 -17.63
N TYR A 86 -9.28 3.62 -17.59
CA TYR A 86 -8.64 4.14 -16.37
C TYR A 86 -9.63 4.51 -15.26
N ALA A 87 -10.87 4.90 -15.61
CA ALA A 87 -11.95 5.06 -14.64
C ALA A 87 -12.27 3.71 -13.95
N GLY A 88 -12.31 2.62 -14.71
CA GLY A 88 -12.43 1.27 -14.16
C GLY A 88 -11.27 0.91 -13.23
N VAL A 89 -10.02 1.14 -13.66
CA VAL A 89 -8.81 0.91 -12.84
C VAL A 89 -8.89 1.72 -11.53
N TYR A 90 -9.32 2.98 -11.60
CA TYR A 90 -9.50 3.86 -10.45
C TYR A 90 -10.54 3.31 -9.46
N LEU A 91 -11.75 2.97 -9.94
CA LEU A 91 -12.85 2.53 -9.09
C LEU A 91 -12.55 1.17 -8.43
N VAL A 92 -11.94 0.23 -9.17
CA VAL A 92 -11.52 -1.07 -8.61
C VAL A 92 -10.42 -0.88 -7.56
N THR A 93 -9.44 -0.01 -7.84
CA THR A 93 -8.40 0.35 -6.86
C THR A 93 -9.01 0.94 -5.60
N LEU A 94 -9.90 1.92 -5.74
CA LEU A 94 -10.58 2.54 -4.61
C LEU A 94 -11.42 1.53 -3.82
N ALA A 95 -12.12 0.61 -4.49
CA ALA A 95 -12.90 -0.43 -3.81
C ALA A 95 -12.02 -1.35 -2.95
N MET A 96 -10.83 -1.73 -3.43
CA MET A 96 -9.86 -2.50 -2.64
C MET A 96 -9.34 -1.69 -1.45
N VAL A 97 -9.03 -0.40 -1.65
CA VAL A 97 -8.61 0.49 -0.56
C VAL A 97 -9.71 0.62 0.50
N LEU A 98 -10.95 0.90 0.13
CA LEU A 98 -12.08 0.98 1.07
C LEU A 98 -12.28 -0.34 1.82
N ARG A 99 -12.05 -1.47 1.15
CA ARG A 99 -12.05 -2.79 1.80
C ARG A 99 -10.96 -2.92 2.86
N PHE A 100 -9.75 -2.39 2.65
CA PHE A 100 -8.70 -2.37 3.67
C PHE A 100 -9.17 -1.66 4.94
N TYR A 101 -9.73 -0.47 4.80
CA TYR A 101 -10.19 0.33 5.94
C TYR A 101 -11.36 -0.34 6.67
N THR A 102 -12.34 -0.87 5.93
CA THR A 102 -13.52 -1.52 6.52
C THR A 102 -13.16 -2.82 7.25
N ARG A 103 -12.31 -3.67 6.64
CA ARG A 103 -11.82 -4.92 7.27
C ARG A 103 -10.91 -4.67 8.47
N ALA A 104 -10.17 -3.57 8.47
CA ALA A 104 -9.39 -3.11 9.61
C ALA A 104 -10.24 -2.55 10.76
N GLY A 105 -11.55 -2.38 10.56
CA GLY A 105 -12.48 -1.83 11.54
C GLY A 105 -12.35 -0.31 11.72
N LEU A 106 -11.79 0.38 10.72
CA LEU A 106 -11.71 1.85 10.73
C LEU A 106 -13.08 2.45 10.41
N SER A 107 -13.41 3.55 11.10
CA SER A 107 -14.66 4.27 10.85
C SER A 107 -14.60 5.03 9.53
N TRP A 108 -15.78 5.37 8.99
CA TRP A 108 -15.92 6.16 7.76
C TRP A 108 -15.13 7.49 7.81
N LYS A 109 -14.94 8.07 9.00
CA LYS A 109 -14.16 9.31 9.20
C LYS A 109 -12.71 9.16 8.74
N ALA A 110 -12.10 7.99 8.94
CA ALA A 110 -10.73 7.71 8.48
C ALA A 110 -10.63 7.56 6.96
N MET A 111 -11.76 7.35 6.28
CA MET A 111 -11.84 7.17 4.82
C MET A 111 -12.09 8.49 4.07
N ILE A 112 -12.59 9.54 4.74
CA ILE A 112 -12.83 10.87 4.12
C ILE A 112 -11.58 11.39 3.38
N PRO A 113 -10.35 11.34 3.95
CA PRO A 113 -9.17 11.87 3.28
C PRO A 113 -8.88 11.23 1.91
N LEU A 114 -9.34 9.99 1.67
CA LEU A 114 -9.16 9.28 0.41
C LEU A 114 -9.86 9.97 -0.78
N LEU A 115 -10.86 10.79 -0.49
CA LEU A 115 -11.65 11.51 -1.49
C LEU A 115 -11.11 12.92 -1.72
N LEU A 116 -10.21 13.39 -0.85
CA LEU A 116 -9.73 14.77 -0.82
C LEU A 116 -8.47 14.98 -1.67
N SER A 117 -8.40 14.39 -2.86
CA SER A 117 -7.38 14.81 -3.84
C SER A 117 -7.89 14.83 -5.27
N LYS A 118 -7.85 16.02 -5.87
CA LYS A 118 -8.09 16.19 -7.32
C LYS A 118 -6.95 15.58 -8.15
N ARG A 119 -5.73 15.60 -7.61
CA ARG A 119 -4.53 15.08 -8.29
C ARG A 119 -4.71 13.60 -8.57
N ILE A 120 -5.10 12.81 -7.59
CA ILE A 120 -5.26 11.36 -7.73
C ILE A 120 -6.23 11.01 -8.87
N ARG A 121 -7.43 11.61 -8.91
CA ARG A 121 -8.37 11.39 -10.03
C ARG A 121 -7.74 11.76 -11.37
N SER A 122 -7.09 12.91 -11.41
CA SER A 122 -6.44 13.42 -12.61
C SER A 122 -5.27 12.54 -13.09
N LEU A 123 -4.51 11.91 -12.19
CA LEU A 123 -3.45 10.95 -12.56
C LEU A 123 -4.01 9.72 -13.28
N TYR A 124 -5.19 9.25 -12.86
CA TYR A 124 -5.88 8.15 -13.53
C TYR A 124 -6.52 8.60 -14.83
N VAL A 125 -7.53 9.48 -14.78
CA VAL A 125 -8.43 9.70 -15.94
C VAL A 125 -8.08 10.89 -16.82
N LEU A 126 -7.14 11.76 -16.42
CA LEU A 126 -6.74 12.91 -17.24
C LEU A 126 -5.30 12.82 -17.74
N ARG A 127 -4.48 11.90 -17.20
CA ARG A 127 -3.07 11.72 -17.55
C ARG A 127 -2.70 10.29 -17.93
N LEU A 128 -3.51 9.30 -17.55
CA LEU A 128 -3.36 7.89 -17.95
C LEU A 128 -1.99 7.29 -17.56
N PHE A 129 -1.51 7.58 -16.35
CA PHE A 129 -0.17 7.18 -15.90
C PHE A 129 -0.03 5.67 -15.65
N ASN A 130 1.17 5.13 -15.93
CA ASN A 130 1.51 3.72 -15.69
C ASN A 130 1.34 3.31 -14.22
N ASP A 131 1.63 4.22 -13.29
CA ASP A 131 1.55 4.01 -11.84
C ASP A 131 0.19 3.44 -11.40
N CYS A 132 -0.90 3.81 -12.08
CA CYS A 132 -2.24 3.34 -11.80
C CYS A 132 -2.38 1.82 -11.94
N TRP A 133 -1.78 1.22 -12.97
CA TRP A 133 -1.78 -0.23 -13.19
C TRP A 133 -0.92 -0.95 -12.15
N ALA A 134 0.29 -0.44 -11.89
CA ALA A 134 1.17 -1.02 -10.88
C ALA A 134 0.49 -1.05 -9.50
N MET A 135 -0.17 0.05 -9.10
CA MET A 135 -0.86 0.14 -7.82
C MET A 135 -2.12 -0.74 -7.75
N LEU A 136 -2.86 -0.91 -8.87
CA LEU A 136 -3.98 -1.86 -8.94
C LEU A 136 -3.52 -3.28 -8.58
N PHE A 137 -2.49 -3.79 -9.25
CA PHE A 137 -1.98 -5.14 -9.02
C PHE A 137 -1.32 -5.30 -7.65
N LEU A 138 -0.64 -4.27 -7.14
CA LEU A 138 -0.12 -4.27 -5.78
C LEU A 138 -1.25 -4.36 -4.74
N PHE A 139 -2.31 -3.56 -4.85
CA PHE A 139 -3.41 -3.64 -3.87
C PHE A 139 -4.21 -4.95 -4.00
N ALA A 140 -4.29 -5.54 -5.19
CA ALA A 140 -4.76 -6.91 -5.34
C ALA A 140 -3.85 -7.91 -4.60
N ALA A 141 -2.52 -7.76 -4.72
CA ALA A 141 -1.56 -8.60 -4.00
C ALA A 141 -1.74 -8.51 -2.48
N VAL A 142 -1.81 -7.30 -1.94
CA VAL A 142 -2.04 -7.04 -0.51
C VAL A 142 -3.37 -7.62 -0.05
N THR A 143 -4.44 -7.50 -0.87
CA THR A 143 -5.76 -8.08 -0.57
C THR A 143 -5.67 -9.60 -0.40
N PHE A 144 -5.03 -10.30 -1.34
CA PHE A 144 -4.89 -11.75 -1.26
C PHE A 144 -3.99 -12.19 -0.10
N ILE A 145 -2.90 -11.48 0.17
CA ILE A 145 -1.98 -11.83 1.26
C ILE A 145 -2.63 -11.59 2.64
N ALA A 146 -3.36 -10.49 2.79
CA ALA A 146 -3.98 -10.12 4.06
C ALA A 146 -5.25 -10.92 4.38
N ASP A 147 -6.07 -11.28 3.37
CA ASP A 147 -7.30 -12.06 3.58
C ASP A 147 -7.02 -13.44 4.24
N ARG A 148 -7.88 -13.85 5.18
CA ARG A 148 -7.73 -15.11 5.96
C ARG A 148 -8.93 -16.05 5.75
N PRO A 149 -8.98 -16.83 4.66
CA PRO A 149 -9.99 -17.85 4.49
C PRO A 149 -9.76 -18.96 5.51
N GLY A 150 -10.85 -19.49 6.09
CA GLY A 150 -10.75 -20.56 7.12
C GLY A 150 -10.24 -21.91 6.61
N ASP A 151 -9.99 -22.05 5.30
CA ASP A 151 -9.54 -23.28 4.65
C ASP A 151 -8.06 -23.14 4.23
N ALA A 152 -7.23 -24.12 4.63
CA ALA A 152 -5.78 -24.10 4.39
C ALA A 152 -5.40 -24.12 2.90
N THR A 153 -6.15 -24.83 2.06
CA THR A 153 -5.94 -24.87 0.61
C THR A 153 -6.31 -23.51 0.00
N LYS A 154 -7.40 -22.89 0.46
CA LYS A 154 -7.75 -21.52 0.05
C LYS A 154 -6.68 -20.51 0.47
N ARG A 155 -6.12 -20.64 1.68
CA ARG A 155 -5.02 -19.78 2.17
C ARG A 155 -3.78 -19.92 1.29
N SER A 156 -3.39 -21.15 0.92
CA SER A 156 -2.26 -21.36 0.00
C SER A 156 -2.49 -20.76 -1.38
N ARG A 157 -3.71 -20.89 -1.92
CA ARG A 157 -4.08 -20.30 -3.22
C ARG A 157 -4.03 -18.77 -3.19
N GLN A 158 -4.40 -18.16 -2.07
CA GLN A 158 -4.30 -16.72 -1.91
C GLN A 158 -2.86 -16.24 -1.84
N TRP A 159 -1.96 -16.94 -1.15
CA TRP A 159 -0.53 -16.61 -1.18
C TRP A 159 0.04 -16.69 -2.60
N PHE A 160 -0.28 -17.76 -3.34
CA PHE A 160 0.10 -17.87 -4.75
C PHE A 160 -0.38 -16.67 -5.58
N ARG A 161 -1.67 -16.34 -5.49
CA ARG A 161 -2.27 -15.18 -6.20
C ARG A 161 -1.64 -13.87 -5.77
N GLY A 162 -1.40 -13.69 -4.47
CA GLY A 162 -0.79 -12.50 -3.89
C GLY A 162 0.63 -12.29 -4.40
N CYS A 163 1.48 -13.31 -4.34
CA CYS A 163 2.85 -13.26 -4.85
C CYS A 163 2.90 -13.05 -6.37
N LEU A 164 2.02 -13.71 -7.12
CA LEU A 164 1.90 -13.49 -8.56
C LEU A 164 1.48 -12.05 -8.89
N CYS A 165 0.44 -11.52 -8.25
CA CYS A 165 0.01 -10.12 -8.42
C CYS A 165 1.11 -9.13 -8.02
N PHE A 166 1.87 -9.41 -6.95
CA PHE A 166 3.00 -8.58 -6.53
C PHE A 166 4.08 -8.56 -7.61
N SER A 167 4.42 -9.72 -8.18
CA SER A 167 5.42 -9.79 -9.26
C SER A 167 4.92 -9.12 -10.55
N ILE A 168 3.63 -9.27 -10.89
CA ILE A 168 3.00 -8.52 -11.99
C ILE A 168 3.17 -7.01 -11.77
N ALA A 169 2.84 -6.51 -10.58
CA ALA A 169 2.99 -5.11 -10.23
C ALA A 169 4.44 -4.61 -10.36
N VAL A 170 5.42 -5.37 -9.86
CA VAL A 170 6.86 -5.08 -10.03
C VAL A 170 7.24 -5.05 -11.51
N SER A 171 6.72 -5.97 -12.32
CA SER A 171 7.01 -6.02 -13.75
C SER A 171 6.40 -4.85 -14.53
N ILE A 172 5.40 -4.17 -13.99
CA ILE A 172 4.80 -2.95 -14.57
C ILE A 172 5.59 -1.71 -14.15
N LYS A 173 5.95 -1.64 -12.85
CA LYS A 173 6.77 -0.55 -12.32
C LYS A 173 7.56 -1.00 -11.10
N MET A 174 8.86 -0.73 -11.12
CA MET A 174 9.80 -1.20 -10.08
C MET A 174 9.57 -0.58 -8.70
N ASN A 175 8.85 0.54 -8.58
CA ASN A 175 8.56 1.20 -7.29
C ASN A 175 7.86 0.28 -6.30
N VAL A 176 7.14 -0.73 -6.79
CA VAL A 176 6.48 -1.75 -5.97
C VAL A 176 7.47 -2.50 -5.06
N LEU A 177 8.77 -2.52 -5.41
CA LEU A 177 9.82 -3.07 -4.56
C LEU A 177 9.94 -2.37 -3.20
N LEU A 178 9.45 -1.14 -3.04
CA LEU A 178 9.39 -0.46 -1.74
C LEU A 178 8.53 -1.21 -0.71
N PHE A 179 7.59 -2.05 -1.16
CA PHE A 179 6.78 -2.92 -0.31
C PHE A 179 7.47 -4.26 0.01
N ALA A 180 8.53 -4.62 -0.72
CA ALA A 180 9.15 -5.95 -0.64
C ALA A 180 9.73 -6.31 0.74
N PRO A 181 10.39 -5.39 1.49
CA PRO A 181 10.88 -5.71 2.84
C PRO A 181 9.74 -6.06 3.80
N GLY A 182 8.64 -5.29 3.75
CA GLY A 182 7.44 -5.56 4.54
C GLY A 182 6.78 -6.88 4.16
N MET A 183 6.65 -7.14 2.85
CA MET A 183 6.12 -8.41 2.34
C MET A 183 6.95 -9.60 2.78
N LEU A 184 8.27 -9.56 2.59
CA LEU A 184 9.19 -10.63 2.97
C LEU A 184 9.10 -10.90 4.47
N TYR A 185 9.05 -9.85 5.28
CA TYR A 185 8.90 -10.02 6.72
C TYR A 185 7.58 -10.68 7.11
N VAL A 186 6.46 -10.28 6.50
CA VAL A 186 5.17 -10.96 6.70
C VAL A 186 5.27 -12.42 6.27
N MET A 187 5.89 -12.74 5.14
CA MET A 187 6.09 -14.12 4.67
C MET A 187 6.86 -14.95 5.71
N LEU A 188 8.00 -14.44 6.20
CA LEU A 188 8.83 -15.12 7.20
C LEU A 188 8.08 -15.34 8.54
N ARG A 189 7.15 -14.44 8.89
CA ARG A 189 6.34 -14.55 10.11
C ARG A 189 5.07 -15.38 9.95
N THR A 190 4.72 -15.80 8.73
CA THR A 190 3.44 -16.49 8.46
C THR A 190 3.58 -17.83 7.73
N LEU A 191 4.73 -18.10 7.13
CA LEU A 191 4.95 -19.27 6.30
C LEU A 191 6.22 -20.02 6.72
N PRO A 192 6.25 -21.35 6.56
CA PRO A 192 7.50 -22.09 6.70
C PRO A 192 8.47 -21.69 5.59
N LEU A 193 9.77 -21.75 5.88
CA LEU A 193 10.83 -21.26 4.97
C LEU A 193 10.77 -21.88 3.57
N ARG A 194 10.42 -23.17 3.45
CA ARG A 194 10.21 -23.84 2.16
C ARG A 194 9.13 -23.17 1.31
N ARG A 195 8.03 -22.74 1.93
CA ARG A 195 6.96 -22.02 1.22
C ARG A 195 7.39 -20.61 0.84
N VAL A 196 8.13 -19.92 1.72
CA VAL A 196 8.73 -18.62 1.40
C VAL A 196 9.59 -18.74 0.15
N ALA A 197 10.53 -19.69 0.11
CA ALA A 197 11.37 -19.95 -1.06
C ALA A 197 10.54 -20.25 -2.31
N SER A 198 9.51 -21.10 -2.21
CA SER A 198 8.65 -21.43 -3.37
C SER A 198 7.91 -20.22 -3.94
N TYR A 199 7.44 -19.30 -3.09
CA TYR A 199 6.74 -18.10 -3.55
C TYR A 199 7.70 -17.02 -4.07
N LEU A 200 8.92 -16.93 -3.53
CA LEU A 200 9.96 -16.08 -4.11
C LEU A 200 10.38 -16.59 -5.50
N LEU A 201 10.50 -17.91 -5.68
CA LEU A 201 10.73 -18.53 -6.98
C LEU A 201 9.57 -18.26 -7.95
N LEU A 202 8.32 -18.30 -7.47
CA LEU A 202 7.16 -17.90 -8.29
C LEU A 202 7.27 -16.45 -8.77
N CYS A 203 7.64 -15.52 -7.87
CA CYS A 203 7.86 -14.13 -8.25
C CYS A 203 8.95 -14.01 -9.31
N ALA A 204 10.10 -14.67 -9.11
CA ALA A 204 11.21 -14.67 -10.06
C ALA A 204 10.82 -15.28 -11.42
N ALA A 205 10.10 -16.41 -11.41
CA ALA A 205 9.62 -17.07 -12.62
C ALA A 205 8.72 -16.15 -13.44
N TRP A 206 7.83 -15.36 -12.79
CA TRP A 206 7.05 -14.34 -13.50
C TRP A 206 7.93 -13.26 -14.13
N GLN A 207 8.93 -12.74 -13.42
CA GLN A 207 9.84 -11.72 -13.99
C GLN A 207 10.58 -12.24 -15.22
N VAL A 208 11.05 -13.48 -15.18
CA VAL A 208 11.69 -14.14 -16.33
C VAL A 208 10.70 -14.34 -17.47
N THR A 209 9.48 -14.81 -17.17
CA THR A 209 8.44 -15.07 -18.18
C THR A 209 8.02 -13.79 -18.87
N ALA A 210 7.71 -12.74 -18.11
CA ALA A 210 7.31 -11.44 -18.66
C ALA A 210 8.44 -10.81 -19.47
N GLY A 211 9.70 -10.92 -19.01
CA GLY A 211 10.87 -10.38 -19.70
C GLY A 211 11.46 -11.27 -20.79
N LEU A 212 10.89 -12.46 -21.04
CA LEU A 212 11.54 -13.52 -21.84
C LEU A 212 12.00 -13.06 -23.24
N PRO A 213 11.18 -12.32 -24.03
CA PRO A 213 11.62 -11.88 -25.36
C PRO A 213 12.89 -11.01 -25.31
N PHE A 214 12.96 -10.11 -24.33
CA PHE A 214 14.07 -9.16 -24.16
C PHE A 214 15.30 -9.80 -23.52
N LEU A 215 15.07 -10.72 -22.57
CA LEU A 215 16.13 -11.50 -21.93
C LEU A 215 16.83 -12.41 -22.95
N ALA A 216 16.05 -13.10 -23.80
CA ALA A 216 16.57 -13.99 -24.82
C ALA A 216 17.33 -13.22 -25.92
N TYR A 217 16.84 -12.03 -26.30
CA TYR A 217 17.47 -11.22 -27.33
C TYR A 217 18.72 -10.47 -26.84
N HIS A 218 18.60 -9.68 -25.77
CA HIS A 218 19.71 -8.90 -25.23
C HIS A 218 19.53 -8.58 -23.73
N TYR A 219 19.75 -9.58 -22.86
CA TYR A 219 19.52 -9.48 -21.41
C TYR A 219 20.17 -8.26 -20.73
N LYS A 220 21.38 -7.85 -21.13
CA LYS A 220 22.05 -6.66 -20.56
C LYS A 220 21.28 -5.38 -20.83
N ALA A 221 20.70 -5.26 -22.01
CA ALA A 221 19.89 -4.08 -22.38
C ALA A 221 18.62 -4.05 -21.54
N TYR A 222 17.94 -5.20 -21.45
CA TYR A 222 16.75 -5.33 -20.63
C TYR A 222 17.03 -4.97 -19.17
N ILE A 223 17.92 -5.69 -18.49
CA ILE A 223 18.17 -5.49 -17.05
C ILE A 223 18.64 -4.08 -16.73
N SER A 224 19.55 -3.51 -17.54
CA SER A 224 20.09 -2.17 -17.28
C SER A 224 19.07 -1.06 -17.46
N LYS A 225 18.07 -1.22 -18.34
CA LYS A 225 17.03 -0.22 -18.61
C LYS A 225 15.76 -0.43 -17.80
N SER A 226 15.29 -1.66 -17.66
CA SER A 226 14.06 -1.98 -16.92
C SER A 226 14.18 -1.75 -15.41
N PHE A 227 15.40 -1.89 -14.86
CA PHE A 227 15.71 -1.71 -13.44
C PHE A 227 16.89 -0.74 -13.27
N GLU A 228 16.76 0.46 -13.85
CA GLU A 228 17.83 1.49 -13.86
C GLU A 228 17.99 2.17 -12.49
N PHE A 229 18.53 1.45 -11.49
CA PHE A 229 18.76 1.97 -10.13
C PHE A 229 19.74 3.16 -10.08
N GLY A 230 20.58 3.31 -11.12
CA GLY A 230 21.50 4.43 -11.26
C GLY A 230 20.85 5.72 -11.79
N ARG A 231 19.59 5.67 -12.23
CA ARG A 231 18.94 6.84 -12.85
C ARG A 231 18.80 7.98 -11.84
N VAL A 232 19.26 9.15 -12.25
CA VAL A 232 19.02 10.41 -11.55
C VAL A 232 18.02 11.20 -12.37
N PHE A 233 16.83 11.43 -11.79
CA PHE A 233 15.83 12.28 -12.43
C PHE A 233 16.28 13.74 -12.33
N SER A 234 15.89 14.55 -13.32
CA SER A 234 16.24 15.98 -13.31
C SER A 234 15.62 16.68 -12.10
N HIS A 235 16.43 17.44 -11.38
CA HIS A 235 16.04 18.14 -10.15
C HIS A 235 14.78 19.00 -10.35
N ARG A 236 14.64 19.70 -11.49
CA ARG A 236 13.50 20.59 -11.81
C ARG A 236 12.12 19.92 -11.75
N TRP A 237 12.06 18.60 -11.93
CA TRP A 237 10.80 17.84 -11.94
C TRP A 237 10.49 17.19 -10.58
N SER A 238 11.46 17.19 -9.66
CA SER A 238 11.32 16.57 -8.35
C SER A 238 10.47 17.42 -7.41
N VAL A 239 9.59 16.82 -6.62
CA VAL A 239 8.68 17.56 -5.73
C VAL A 239 9.28 17.75 -4.33
N ASN A 240 10.18 16.88 -3.88
CA ASN A 240 10.57 16.76 -2.47
C ASN A 240 11.90 17.43 -2.06
N TYR A 241 12.71 17.92 -3.00
CA TYR A 241 14.01 18.53 -2.69
C TYR A 241 14.32 19.79 -3.51
N GLN A 242 13.31 20.55 -3.93
CA GLN A 242 13.49 21.82 -4.68
C GLN A 242 14.26 22.91 -3.91
N PHE A 243 14.42 22.78 -2.60
CA PHE A 243 15.21 23.70 -1.78
C PHE A 243 16.71 23.39 -1.78
N LEU A 244 17.13 22.26 -2.34
CA LEU A 244 18.54 21.92 -2.54
C LEU A 244 19.01 22.39 -3.90
N ASP A 245 20.29 22.73 -4.02
CA ASP A 245 20.91 22.97 -5.31
C ASP A 245 20.94 21.68 -6.15
N ALA A 246 20.77 21.82 -7.46
CA ALA A 246 20.77 20.69 -8.38
C ALA A 246 22.08 19.88 -8.30
N GLU A 247 23.22 20.55 -8.09
CA GLU A 247 24.53 19.91 -7.91
C GLU A 247 24.59 18.99 -6.68
N VAL A 248 23.90 19.34 -5.59
CA VAL A 248 23.83 18.50 -4.39
C VAL A 248 22.88 17.32 -4.63
N PHE A 249 21.74 17.61 -5.27
CA PHE A 249 20.72 16.61 -5.57
C PHE A 249 21.22 15.47 -6.48
N GLU A 250 22.03 15.83 -7.48
CA GLU A 250 22.51 14.89 -8.50
C GLU A 250 23.74 14.08 -8.04
N LYS A 251 24.40 14.47 -6.94
CA LYS A 251 25.54 13.74 -6.38
C LYS A 251 25.18 12.30 -6.01
N PRO A 252 25.99 11.30 -6.40
CA PRO A 252 25.81 9.90 -6.00
C PRO A 252 25.75 9.72 -4.48
N GLU A 253 26.54 10.50 -3.73
CA GLU A 253 26.64 10.47 -2.26
C GLU A 253 25.29 10.74 -1.61
N PHE A 254 24.52 11.72 -2.13
CA PHE A 254 23.21 12.06 -1.61
C PHE A 254 22.25 10.86 -1.66
N GLY A 255 22.24 10.12 -2.78
CA GLY A 255 21.42 8.92 -2.94
C GLY A 255 21.87 7.77 -2.03
N LYS A 256 23.17 7.60 -1.83
CA LYS A 256 23.71 6.59 -0.89
C LYS A 256 23.30 6.88 0.55
N VAL A 257 23.34 8.15 0.98
CA VAL A 257 22.87 8.57 2.31
C VAL A 257 21.38 8.28 2.47
N LEU A 258 20.55 8.67 1.50
CA LEU A 258 19.11 8.40 1.51
C LEU A 258 18.79 6.90 1.57
N LEU A 259 19.53 6.06 0.83
CA LEU A 259 19.39 4.61 0.89
C LEU A 259 19.78 4.08 2.28
N ALA A 260 20.87 4.56 2.86
CA ALA A 260 21.29 4.19 4.21
C ALA A 260 20.22 4.58 5.26
N MET A 261 19.60 5.76 5.13
CA MET A 261 18.49 6.20 5.98
C MET A 261 17.25 5.32 5.81
N THR A 262 16.93 4.92 4.58
CA THR A 262 15.83 4.00 4.27
C THR A 262 16.02 2.67 4.98
N VAL A 263 17.17 2.02 4.80
CA VAL A 263 17.48 0.71 5.39
C VAL A 263 17.54 0.81 6.92
N SER A 264 18.19 1.83 7.46
CA SER A 264 18.29 2.04 8.91
C SER A 264 16.92 2.21 9.55
N THR A 265 16.01 2.94 8.89
CA THR A 265 14.66 3.17 9.38
C THR A 265 13.78 1.92 9.25
N TRP A 266 13.94 1.10 8.19
CA TRP A 266 13.32 -0.22 8.14
C TRP A 266 13.79 -1.13 9.27
N VAL A 267 15.08 -1.16 9.58
CA VAL A 267 15.62 -1.94 10.71
C VAL A 267 15.06 -1.43 12.04
N LEU A 268 14.96 -0.11 12.21
CA LEU A 268 14.38 0.51 13.41
C LEU A 268 12.91 0.11 13.57
N LEU A 269 12.08 0.27 12.53
CA LEU A 269 10.67 -0.14 12.54
C LEU A 269 10.51 -1.64 12.76
N TRP A 270 11.39 -2.45 12.16
CA TRP A 270 11.38 -3.89 12.39
C TRP A 270 11.57 -4.20 13.87
N ARG A 271 12.60 -3.63 14.52
CA ARG A 271 12.88 -3.85 15.94
C ARG A 271 11.78 -3.31 16.85
N THR A 272 11.29 -2.11 16.60
CA THR A 272 10.37 -1.43 17.54
C THR A 272 8.91 -1.81 17.34
N ARG A 273 8.52 -2.20 16.12
CA ARG A 273 7.11 -2.44 15.76
C ARG A 273 6.86 -3.76 15.08
N TRP A 274 7.55 -4.07 13.99
CA TRP A 274 7.18 -5.27 13.21
C TRP A 274 7.46 -6.56 13.99
N ALA A 275 8.49 -6.58 14.85
CA ALA A 275 8.82 -7.70 15.72
C ALA A 275 7.68 -8.04 16.70
N SER A 276 7.07 -7.03 17.33
CA SER A 276 6.05 -7.20 18.36
C SER A 276 4.66 -7.55 17.81
N ARG A 277 4.40 -7.27 16.53
CA ARG A 277 3.13 -7.62 15.87
C ARG A 277 2.88 -9.12 15.77
N THR A 278 1.59 -9.48 15.81
CA THR A 278 1.10 -10.83 15.55
C THR A 278 0.66 -10.96 14.09
N TYR A 279 1.21 -11.98 13.40
CA TYR A 279 0.90 -12.26 12.00
C TYR A 279 0.20 -13.61 11.80
N LEU A 280 0.02 -14.38 12.86
CA LEU A 280 -0.71 -15.65 12.85
C LEU A 280 -1.81 -15.58 13.89
N THR A 281 -2.98 -16.14 13.55
CA THR A 281 -4.00 -16.48 14.55
C THR A 281 -3.49 -17.64 15.41
N ASP A 282 -4.05 -17.83 16.60
CA ASP A 282 -3.63 -18.93 17.47
C ASP A 282 -3.85 -20.30 16.80
N ALA A 283 -4.93 -20.43 16.03
CA ALA A 283 -5.20 -21.63 15.23
C ALA A 283 -4.09 -21.91 14.20
N GLU A 284 -3.62 -20.89 13.47
CA GLU A 284 -2.53 -21.07 12.50
C GLU A 284 -1.18 -21.29 13.19
N ALA A 285 -0.94 -20.62 14.32
CA ALA A 285 0.27 -20.80 15.11
C ALA A 285 0.39 -22.22 15.64
N HIS A 286 -0.72 -22.84 16.06
CA HIS A 286 -0.73 -24.24 16.53
C HIS A 286 -0.35 -25.23 15.42
N VAL A 287 -0.84 -25.01 14.19
CA VAL A 287 -0.51 -25.86 13.03
C VAL A 287 0.96 -25.68 12.60
N LEU A 288 1.50 -24.46 12.67
CA LEU A 288 2.86 -24.15 12.19
C LEU A 288 3.96 -24.37 13.24
N HIS A 289 3.65 -24.15 14.52
CA HIS A 289 4.59 -24.19 15.64
C HIS A 289 3.94 -24.85 16.89
N PRO A 290 3.74 -26.18 16.89
CA PRO A 290 3.04 -26.86 17.99
C PRO A 290 3.69 -26.62 19.35
N VAL A 291 5.03 -26.50 19.41
CA VAL A 291 5.81 -26.31 20.64
C VAL A 291 5.64 -24.92 21.28
N ILE A 292 5.38 -23.88 20.48
CA ILE A 292 5.22 -22.49 20.97
C ILE A 292 3.78 -22.24 21.47
N ALA A 293 2.81 -23.00 20.98
CA ALA A 293 1.41 -22.86 21.32
C ALA A 293 1.09 -23.29 22.77
N ASP A 294 1.79 -24.30 23.30
CA ASP A 294 1.53 -24.84 24.65
C ASP A 294 1.81 -23.83 25.77
N THR A 295 2.81 -22.95 25.60
CA THR A 295 3.14 -21.91 26.59
C THR A 295 2.06 -20.81 26.66
N ARG A 296 1.39 -20.50 25.55
CA ARG A 296 0.34 -19.47 25.51
C ARG A 296 -0.97 -19.98 26.13
N ARG A 297 -1.25 -21.28 26.03
CA ARG A 297 -2.46 -21.95 26.52
C ARG A 297 -2.52 -22.07 28.05
N GLN A 298 -1.37 -22.22 28.72
CA GLN A 298 -1.31 -22.27 30.19
C GLN A 298 -1.84 -20.97 30.83
N ASN A 299 -1.70 -19.81 30.17
CA ASN A 299 -2.30 -18.55 30.63
C ASN A 299 -3.80 -18.41 30.29
N THR A 300 -4.34 -19.20 29.35
CA THR A 300 -5.75 -19.12 28.92
C THR A 300 -6.67 -20.05 29.71
N PHE A 301 -6.15 -21.16 30.24
CA PHE A 301 -6.93 -22.11 31.06
C PHE A 301 -7.50 -21.48 32.35
N ALA A 302 -6.95 -20.35 32.81
CA ALA A 302 -7.50 -19.57 33.91
C ALA A 302 -8.79 -18.78 33.55
N ARG A 303 -9.24 -18.78 32.29
CA ARG A 303 -10.46 -18.08 31.80
C ARG A 303 -11.52 -19.06 31.30
N CYS A 304 -11.99 -19.97 32.15
CA CYS A 304 -13.09 -20.88 31.79
C CYS A 304 -14.45 -20.35 32.27
N SER A 305 -15.15 -19.59 31.42
CA SER A 305 -16.62 -19.58 31.24
C SER A 305 -17.06 -18.67 30.07
N ALA A 306 -16.40 -18.72 28.91
CA ALA A 306 -16.77 -17.87 27.78
C ALA A 306 -17.99 -18.43 27.04
N THR A 307 -18.94 -17.58 26.67
CA THR A 307 -20.08 -17.99 25.82
C THR A 307 -19.63 -18.18 24.36
N LYS A 308 -20.39 -18.94 23.56
CA LYS A 308 -20.09 -19.14 22.11
C LYS A 308 -19.96 -17.82 21.34
N ASP A 309 -20.72 -16.80 21.75
CA ASP A 309 -20.66 -15.47 21.13
C ASP A 309 -19.37 -14.72 21.48
N GLU A 310 -18.87 -14.89 22.71
CA GLU A 310 -17.59 -14.31 23.13
C GLU A 310 -16.41 -14.95 22.41
N GLU A 311 -16.43 -16.27 22.23
CA GLU A 311 -15.39 -17.00 21.48
C GLU A 311 -15.34 -16.58 20.00
N MET A 312 -16.51 -16.43 19.37
CA MET A 312 -16.61 -15.95 18.00
C MET A 312 -16.13 -14.50 17.84
N ALA A 313 -16.44 -13.63 18.81
CA ALA A 313 -15.98 -12.25 18.82
C ALA A 313 -14.46 -12.16 18.99
N GLU A 314 -13.87 -12.99 19.85
CA GLU A 314 -12.42 -13.06 20.08
C GLU A 314 -11.68 -13.52 18.83
N LYS A 315 -12.16 -14.58 18.17
CA LYS A 315 -11.60 -15.05 16.89
C LYS A 315 -11.62 -13.96 15.82
N LYS A 316 -12.74 -13.24 15.68
CA LYS A 316 -12.87 -12.14 14.71
C LYS A 316 -11.93 -10.98 15.04
N ALA A 317 -11.77 -10.63 16.31
CA ALA A 317 -10.85 -9.59 16.74
C ALA A 317 -9.38 -9.98 16.45
N GLN A 318 -9.03 -11.25 16.64
CA GLN A 318 -7.71 -11.78 16.34
C GLN A 318 -7.41 -11.76 14.83
N GLU A 319 -8.35 -12.24 13.99
CA GLU A 319 -8.22 -12.19 12.53
C GLU A 319 -8.04 -10.74 12.05
N GLN A 320 -8.80 -9.80 12.63
CA GLN A 320 -8.66 -8.37 12.35
C GLN A 320 -7.29 -7.82 12.78
N ALA A 321 -6.79 -8.18 13.96
CA ALA A 321 -5.47 -7.72 14.43
C ALA A 321 -4.33 -8.19 13.52
N VAL A 322 -4.41 -9.44 13.06
CA VAL A 322 -3.44 -10.03 12.13
C VAL A 322 -3.54 -9.40 10.72
N TYR A 323 -4.77 -9.12 10.27
CA TYR A 323 -5.02 -8.39 9.03
C TYR A 323 -4.39 -6.99 9.06
N VAL A 324 -4.64 -6.24 10.14
CA VAL A 324 -4.07 -4.91 10.37
C VAL A 324 -2.55 -4.95 10.42
N SER A 325 -1.97 -5.90 11.17
CA SER A 325 -0.51 -6.07 11.25
C SER A 325 0.11 -6.32 9.89
N THR A 326 -0.55 -7.11 9.04
CA THR A 326 -0.11 -7.35 7.65
C THR A 326 -0.13 -6.06 6.83
N LEU A 327 -1.24 -5.31 6.85
CA LEU A 327 -1.36 -4.06 6.09
C LEU A 327 -0.36 -2.99 6.55
N LEU A 328 -0.24 -2.77 7.86
CA LEU A 328 0.68 -1.79 8.43
C LEU A 328 2.11 -2.07 8.01
N THR A 329 2.57 -3.32 8.08
CA THR A 329 3.94 -3.69 7.72
C THR A 329 4.24 -3.44 6.24
N PHE A 330 3.29 -3.70 5.34
CA PHE A 330 3.42 -3.34 3.91
C PHE A 330 3.48 -1.83 3.71
N PHE A 331 2.55 -1.09 4.32
CA PHE A 331 2.38 0.34 4.10
C PHE A 331 3.51 1.17 4.72
N GLU A 332 4.01 0.77 5.88
CA GLU A 332 5.17 1.36 6.53
C GLU A 332 6.43 1.14 5.70
N ALA A 333 6.66 -0.07 5.19
CA ALA A 333 7.81 -0.36 4.34
C ALA A 333 7.86 0.59 3.13
N ASN A 334 6.72 0.75 2.45
CA ASN A 334 6.61 1.65 1.32
C ASN A 334 6.80 3.12 1.70
N LEU A 335 6.13 3.60 2.76
CA LEU A 335 6.20 5.01 3.13
C LEU A 335 7.63 5.42 3.49
N ILE A 336 8.40 4.58 4.18
CA ILE A 336 9.82 4.87 4.46
C ILE A 336 10.62 5.01 3.15
N GLY A 337 10.38 4.12 2.18
CA GLY A 337 10.98 4.22 0.86
C GLY A 337 10.62 5.52 0.13
N VAL A 338 9.38 5.98 0.24
CA VAL A 338 8.91 7.24 -0.35
C VAL A 338 9.53 8.47 0.33
N ILE A 339 9.57 8.49 1.66
CA ILE A 339 10.11 9.61 2.46
C ILE A 339 11.56 9.90 2.07
N PHE A 340 12.36 8.84 1.90
CA PHE A 340 13.77 8.95 1.56
C PHE A 340 14.05 8.77 0.05
N ALA A 341 13.03 8.77 -0.81
CA ALA A 341 13.26 8.68 -2.25
C ALA A 341 13.97 9.96 -2.74
N ARG A 342 15.12 9.81 -3.42
CA ARG A 342 15.87 10.95 -3.96
C ARG A 342 14.99 11.86 -4.81
N SER A 343 14.16 11.30 -5.69
CA SER A 343 13.25 12.08 -6.52
C SER A 343 11.86 11.49 -6.48
N ILE A 344 10.87 12.34 -6.24
CA ILE A 344 9.46 11.99 -6.44
C ILE A 344 8.77 12.98 -7.35
N HIS A 345 7.97 12.46 -8.27
CA HIS A 345 7.20 13.24 -9.25
C HIS A 345 5.72 13.15 -8.93
N TYR A 346 4.91 14.02 -9.54
CA TYR A 346 3.47 14.08 -9.24
C TYR A 346 2.73 12.75 -9.41
N GLN A 347 3.14 11.90 -10.36
CA GLN A 347 2.54 10.59 -10.59
C GLN A 347 2.80 9.59 -9.45
N PHE A 348 3.89 9.78 -8.70
CA PHE A 348 4.26 8.92 -7.57
C PHE A 348 3.34 9.12 -6.36
N TYR A 349 2.47 10.13 -6.38
CA TYR A 349 1.51 10.34 -5.31
C TYR A 349 0.57 9.13 -5.10
N THR A 350 0.27 8.42 -6.19
CA THR A 350 -0.54 7.18 -6.14
C THR A 350 0.12 6.06 -5.33
N TRP A 351 1.45 6.11 -5.11
CA TRP A 351 2.19 5.04 -4.44
C TRP A 351 1.83 4.92 -2.95
N PHE A 352 1.39 6.02 -2.33
CA PHE A 352 1.23 6.08 -0.87
C PHE A 352 0.05 6.93 -0.40
N PHE A 353 -0.60 7.72 -1.27
CA PHE A 353 -1.76 8.55 -0.89
C PHE A 353 -2.83 7.75 -0.15
N TYR A 354 -3.20 6.58 -0.68
CA TYR A 354 -4.25 5.74 -0.11
C TYR A 354 -3.84 5.05 1.20
N THR A 355 -2.54 4.89 1.46
CA THR A 355 -2.05 4.20 2.65
C THR A 355 -1.79 5.16 3.80
N LEU A 356 -1.59 6.45 3.50
CA LEU A 356 -1.21 7.46 4.50
C LEU A 356 -2.28 7.67 5.59
N PRO A 357 -3.59 7.86 5.30
CA PRO A 357 -4.60 7.97 6.35
C PRO A 357 -4.78 6.67 7.15
N PHE A 358 -4.48 5.51 6.52
CA PHE A 358 -4.56 4.21 7.18
C PHE A 358 -3.48 4.13 8.26
N LEU A 359 -2.24 4.49 7.92
CA LEU A 359 -1.12 4.53 8.85
C LEU A 359 -1.41 5.46 10.03
N PHE A 360 -1.88 6.68 9.77
CA PHE A 360 -2.24 7.63 10.84
C PHE A 360 -3.33 7.12 11.78
N ALA A 361 -4.29 6.35 11.27
CA ALA A 361 -5.36 5.77 12.09
C ALA A 361 -4.85 4.80 13.17
N TYR A 362 -3.62 4.27 13.03
CA TYR A 362 -2.91 3.41 13.97
C TYR A 362 -1.74 4.12 14.67
N THR A 363 -1.88 5.44 14.86
CA THR A 363 -1.00 6.24 15.71
C THR A 363 -1.79 6.92 16.84
N THR A 364 -1.15 7.10 18.00
CA THR A 364 -1.61 7.94 19.11
C THR A 364 -1.29 9.42 18.93
N CYS A 365 -0.64 9.77 17.82
CA CYS A 365 -0.33 11.16 17.48
C CYS A 365 -1.60 12.01 17.49
N PRO A 366 -1.60 13.24 18.07
CA PRO A 366 -2.76 14.11 18.05
C PRO A 366 -3.37 14.26 16.66
N ARG A 367 -4.71 14.17 16.56
CA ARG A 367 -5.43 14.24 15.26
C ARG A 367 -5.05 15.48 14.45
N LEU A 368 -4.80 16.61 15.12
CA LEU A 368 -4.36 17.84 14.47
C LEU A 368 -3.03 17.65 13.73
N LEU A 369 -2.06 16.97 14.33
CA LEU A 369 -0.76 16.70 13.70
C LEU A 369 -0.87 15.70 12.55
N GLN A 370 -1.74 14.70 12.67
CA GLN A 370 -2.05 13.77 11.56
C GLN A 370 -2.65 14.52 10.36
N LEU A 371 -3.63 15.40 10.62
CA LEU A 371 -4.28 16.21 9.59
C LEU A 371 -3.31 17.23 8.99
N LEU A 372 -2.46 17.85 9.80
CA LEU A 372 -1.41 18.77 9.35
C LEU A 372 -0.43 18.05 8.42
N SER A 373 0.11 16.90 8.85
CA SER A 373 1.02 16.10 8.01
C SER A 373 0.37 15.72 6.68
N PHE A 374 -0.88 15.23 6.71
CA PHE A 374 -1.62 14.91 5.49
C PHE A 374 -1.83 16.14 4.58
N ALA A 375 -2.18 17.29 5.15
CA ALA A 375 -2.40 18.53 4.41
C ALA A 375 -1.10 19.05 3.77
N LEU A 376 0.02 19.02 4.49
CA LEU A 376 1.34 19.43 3.99
C LEU A 376 1.80 18.53 2.84
N ILE A 377 1.69 17.22 3.01
CA ILE A 377 2.02 16.25 1.95
C ILE A 377 1.15 16.50 0.73
N ARG A 378 -0.17 16.60 0.91
CA ARG A 378 -1.11 16.85 -0.17
C ARG A 378 -0.79 18.16 -0.90
N HIS A 379 -0.46 19.22 -0.18
CA HIS A 379 -0.11 20.51 -0.76
C HIS A 379 1.08 20.41 -1.71
N GLY A 380 2.14 19.69 -1.33
CA GLY A 380 3.30 19.44 -2.19
C GLY A 380 2.94 18.77 -3.51
N PHE A 381 1.97 17.87 -3.52
CA PHE A 381 1.52 17.16 -4.74
C PHE A 381 0.38 17.86 -5.52
N GLU A 382 -0.23 18.90 -4.95
CA GLU A 382 -1.32 19.63 -5.62
C GLU A 382 -0.86 20.94 -6.28
N VAL A 383 0.21 21.56 -5.79
CA VAL A 383 0.80 22.77 -6.37
C VAL A 383 1.81 22.43 -7.46
N TYR A 384 1.71 23.10 -8.61
CA TYR A 384 2.64 23.03 -9.73
C TYR A 384 2.95 24.45 -10.23
N PRO A 385 4.20 24.79 -10.59
CA PRO A 385 5.40 23.96 -10.53
C PRO A 385 5.90 23.71 -9.09
N PRO A 386 6.79 22.73 -8.87
CA PRO A 386 7.38 22.51 -7.55
C PRO A 386 8.35 23.66 -7.23
N THR A 387 8.31 24.17 -6.01
CA THR A 387 9.16 25.25 -5.49
C THR A 387 9.84 24.85 -4.18
N ALA A 388 10.91 25.55 -3.79
CA ALA A 388 11.59 25.34 -2.52
C ALA A 388 10.61 25.32 -1.33
N THR A 389 9.67 26.27 -1.27
CA THR A 389 8.64 26.33 -0.22
C THR A 389 7.77 25.09 -0.23
N THR A 390 7.23 24.68 -1.38
CA THR A 390 6.36 23.49 -1.45
C THR A 390 7.12 22.20 -1.08
N ALA A 391 8.40 22.10 -1.44
CA ALA A 391 9.25 20.97 -1.10
C ALA A 391 9.56 20.93 0.40
N MET A 392 9.85 22.07 1.03
CA MET A 392 10.04 22.15 2.50
C MET A 392 8.76 21.75 3.25
N LEU A 393 7.59 22.23 2.81
CA LEU A 393 6.32 21.84 3.40
C LEU A 393 6.07 20.33 3.26
N LEU A 394 6.33 19.77 2.08
CA LEU A 394 6.24 18.33 1.84
C LEU A 394 7.16 17.53 2.77
N GLN A 395 8.42 17.95 2.91
CA GLN A 395 9.37 17.31 3.83
C GLN A 395 8.96 17.47 5.30
N GLY A 396 8.41 18.61 5.71
CA GLY A 396 7.83 18.79 7.04
C GLY A 396 6.65 17.83 7.28
N GLY A 397 5.80 17.64 6.27
CA GLY A 397 4.74 16.64 6.30
C GLY A 397 5.27 15.22 6.46
N PHE A 398 6.30 14.84 5.70
CA PHE A 398 6.97 13.54 5.83
C PHE A 398 7.67 13.35 7.17
N ALA A 399 8.32 14.38 7.71
CA ALA A 399 8.95 14.34 9.03
C ALA A 399 7.92 14.09 10.14
N LEU A 400 6.75 14.76 10.08
CA LEU A 400 5.64 14.50 11.01
C LEU A 400 5.10 13.08 10.86
N ALA A 401 4.97 12.57 9.64
CA ALA A 401 4.52 11.20 9.39
C ALA A 401 5.51 10.18 9.97
N LEU A 402 6.81 10.39 9.74
CA LEU A 402 7.87 9.56 10.28
C LEU A 402 7.89 9.58 11.82
N PHE A 403 7.76 10.78 12.42
CA PHE A 403 7.67 10.93 13.86
C PHE A 403 6.48 10.14 14.45
N ALA A 404 5.30 10.29 13.86
CA ALA A 404 4.11 9.57 14.29
C ALA A 404 4.28 8.05 14.19
N LEU A 405 4.97 7.55 13.16
CA LEU A 405 5.27 6.14 12.99
C LEU A 405 6.32 5.61 13.96
N LEU A 406 7.38 6.36 14.25
CA LEU A 406 8.46 5.89 15.11
C LEU A 406 8.10 5.95 16.60
N PHE A 407 7.39 7.01 17.02
CA PHE A 407 7.22 7.32 18.45
C PHE A 407 5.78 7.26 18.93
N SER A 408 4.79 7.31 18.04
CA SER A 408 3.36 7.33 18.41
C SER A 408 2.61 6.11 17.88
N GLY A 409 3.28 4.97 17.71
CA GLY A 409 2.64 3.76 17.23
C GLY A 409 1.60 3.19 18.19
N ASN A 410 0.41 2.87 17.68
CA ASN A 410 -0.58 2.14 18.45
C ASN A 410 -1.23 1.04 17.61
N ASP A 411 -0.67 -0.16 17.73
CA ASP A 411 -1.10 -1.36 17.02
C ASP A 411 -2.31 -2.03 17.71
N ALA A 412 -2.84 -1.46 18.81
CA ALA A 412 -3.96 -2.05 19.55
C ALA A 412 -5.27 -2.00 18.74
N PRO A 413 -6.04 -3.11 18.68
CA PRO A 413 -7.35 -3.11 18.03
C PRO A 413 -8.30 -2.13 18.74
N LYS A 414 -8.78 -1.09 18.04
CA LYS A 414 -9.76 -0.14 18.60
C LYS A 414 -11.05 -0.81 19.10
N ALA A 415 -11.40 -1.98 18.57
CA ALA A 415 -12.54 -2.77 19.02
C ALA A 415 -12.35 -3.37 20.44
N ALA A 416 -11.11 -3.65 20.85
CA ALA A 416 -10.82 -4.13 22.20
C ALA A 416 -10.96 -3.01 23.25
N ALA A 417 -10.71 -1.75 22.86
CA ALA A 417 -10.84 -0.60 23.76
C ALA A 417 -12.31 -0.30 24.12
N SER A 418 -13.26 -0.47 23.18
CA SER A 418 -14.69 -0.32 23.50
C SER A 418 -15.23 -1.50 24.31
N GLY A 419 -14.76 -2.72 24.05
CA GLY A 419 -15.15 -3.91 24.80
C GLY A 419 -14.66 -3.91 26.25
N ASN A 420 -13.43 -3.42 26.50
CA ASN A 420 -12.94 -3.25 27.87
C ASN A 420 -13.69 -2.16 28.63
N ALA A 421 -14.02 -1.03 27.98
CA ALA A 421 -14.82 0.03 28.60
C ALA A 421 -16.27 -0.43 28.93
N GLN A 422 -16.85 -1.30 28.09
CA GLN A 422 -18.14 -1.93 28.36
C GLN A 422 -18.07 -3.02 29.43
N ARG A 423 -16.97 -3.79 29.51
CA ARG A 423 -16.77 -4.80 30.56
C ARG A 423 -16.53 -4.18 31.94
N THR A 424 -15.77 -3.08 32.03
CA THR A 424 -15.59 -2.35 33.30
C THR A 424 -16.90 -1.74 33.78
N THR A 425 -17.68 -1.11 32.89
CA THR A 425 -19.00 -0.56 33.26
C THR A 425 -20.03 -1.64 33.62
N HIS A 426 -20.00 -2.81 32.99
CA HIS A 426 -20.87 -3.93 33.39
C HIS A 426 -20.45 -4.57 34.72
N ALA A 427 -19.15 -4.67 35.01
CA ALA A 427 -18.63 -5.18 36.27
C ALA A 427 -18.93 -4.22 37.45
N GLU A 428 -18.76 -2.92 37.24
CA GLU A 428 -19.13 -1.88 38.22
C GLU A 428 -20.64 -1.86 38.49
N ARG A 429 -21.49 -2.05 37.46
CA ARG A 429 -22.94 -2.21 37.65
C ARG A 429 -23.32 -3.45 38.46
N ARG A 430 -22.62 -4.58 38.27
CA ARG A 430 -22.88 -5.81 39.03
C ARG A 430 -22.44 -5.68 40.49
N LEU A 431 -21.31 -5.02 40.76
CA LEU A 431 -20.85 -4.74 42.12
C LEU A 431 -21.78 -3.77 42.85
N GLY A 432 -22.28 -2.74 42.16
CA GLY A 432 -23.26 -1.80 42.72
C GLY A 432 -24.62 -2.43 43.02
N GLN A 433 -25.07 -3.41 42.22
CA GLN A 433 -26.32 -4.14 42.48
C GLN A 433 -26.20 -5.15 43.62
N ALA A 434 -25.04 -5.80 43.78
CA ALA A 434 -24.79 -6.73 44.88
C ALA A 434 -24.74 -6.02 46.25
N GLN A 435 -24.20 -4.80 46.31
CA GLN A 435 -24.17 -4.01 47.54
C GLN A 435 -25.55 -3.47 47.98
N VAL A 436 -26.49 -3.29 47.05
CA VAL A 436 -27.86 -2.82 47.37
C VAL A 436 -28.76 -3.97 47.83
N THR A 437 -28.46 -5.22 47.45
CA THR A 437 -29.21 -6.39 47.92
C THR A 437 -28.82 -6.85 49.33
N ASP A 438 -27.58 -6.64 49.77
CA ASP A 438 -27.13 -7.01 51.13
C ASP A 438 -27.57 -6.01 52.22
N SER A 439 -27.95 -4.78 51.85
CA SER A 439 -28.44 -3.78 52.81
C SER A 439 -29.95 -3.85 53.09
N ALA A 440 -30.68 -4.78 52.46
CA ALA A 440 -32.14 -4.88 52.57
C ALA A 440 -32.64 -6.09 53.38
N SER A 441 -31.76 -6.89 53.99
CA SER A 441 -32.12 -8.10 54.76
C SER A 441 -31.72 -8.05 56.24
N GLY A 442 -31.62 -6.86 56.83
CA GLY A 442 -31.09 -6.64 58.18
C GLY A 442 -31.97 -5.86 59.16
N GLU A 443 -33.27 -5.74 58.91
CA GLU A 443 -34.23 -5.20 59.90
C GLU A 443 -35.55 -5.98 59.86
N GLN A 444 -35.63 -7.06 60.65
CA GLN A 444 -36.85 -7.55 61.29
C GLN A 444 -36.51 -8.10 62.66
#